data_AF-A0A949NB00-F1
#
_entry.id   AF-A0A949NB00-F1
#
_cell.length_a   1.000
_cell.length_b   1.000
_cell.length_c   1.000
_cell.angle_alpha   90.00
_cell.angle_beta   90.00
_cell.angle_gamma   90.00
#
_symmetry.space_group_name_H-M   'P 1'
#
loop_
_entity.id
_entity.type
_entity.pdbx_description
1 polymer ?
#
loop_
_entity_poly.entity_id
_entity_poly.type
_entity_poly.pdbx_seq_one_letter_code
_entity_poly.pdbx_strand_id
1 'polypeptide(L)'
;MNDSDLLVRMITTRKLKPTNTQEALDAIPTTRERIVDWLTEARNSGDTLKFHTLANFAVYLNPPGMAEVLIPIIENREEGYLLEDIVEILGELESAKAVAPVALLLNSRAQGDEIDQSLCLKCINALAIIDTNEARATLEGIALGDNPNLLRWHAALALEIEEELGFDEDLMTGPVHRRET
;
A
#
# COMPACT_ATOMS: atom_id res chain seq x y z
N MET A 1 -0.77 28.56 -12.60
CA MET A 1 -0.64 27.42 -11.66
C MET A 1 -2.04 26.89 -11.47
N ASN A 2 -2.31 25.67 -11.88
CA ASN A 2 -3.64 25.08 -11.71
C ASN A 2 -3.82 24.61 -10.26
N ASP A 3 -5.04 24.25 -9.88
CA ASP A 3 -5.39 23.84 -8.51
C ASP A 3 -4.56 22.65 -8.01
N SER A 4 -4.30 21.66 -8.87
CA SER A 4 -3.47 20.50 -8.51
C SER A 4 -2.02 20.89 -8.20
N ASP A 5 -1.45 21.84 -8.97
CA ASP A 5 -0.09 22.34 -8.73
C ASP A 5 -0.02 23.18 -7.45
N LEU A 6 -1.10 23.93 -7.15
CA LEU A 6 -1.21 24.68 -5.90
C LEU A 6 -1.25 23.72 -4.70
N LEU A 7 -2.06 22.67 -4.75
CA LEU A 7 -2.15 21.66 -3.70
C LEU A 7 -0.80 20.98 -3.46
N VAL A 8 -0.16 20.49 -4.53
CA VAL A 8 1.17 19.86 -4.46
C VAL A 8 2.19 20.81 -3.85
N ARG A 9 2.19 22.07 -4.25
CA ARG A 9 3.07 23.09 -3.68
C ARG A 9 2.79 23.31 -2.19
N MET A 10 1.53 23.38 -1.77
CA MET A 10 1.17 23.56 -0.36
C MET A 10 1.67 22.40 0.50
N ILE A 11 1.53 21.17 0.02
CA ILE A 11 2.00 19.95 0.70
C ILE A 11 3.53 19.92 0.75
N THR A 12 4.20 20.06 -0.39
CA THR A 12 5.67 19.96 -0.49
C THR A 12 6.41 21.08 0.24
N THR A 13 5.83 22.28 0.32
CA THR A 13 6.37 23.40 1.12
C THR A 13 5.99 23.34 2.59
N ARG A 14 5.36 22.25 3.05
CA ARG A 14 4.90 22.01 4.43
C ARG A 14 3.95 23.08 4.96
N LYS A 15 3.31 23.84 4.07
CA LYS A 15 2.22 24.76 4.42
C LYS A 15 0.93 24.01 4.73
N LEU A 16 0.79 22.81 4.21
CA LEU A 16 -0.30 21.89 4.47
C LEU A 16 0.29 20.53 4.84
N LYS A 17 -0.16 19.94 5.95
CA LYS A 17 0.14 18.53 6.24
C LYS A 17 -0.77 17.64 5.39
N PRO A 18 -0.28 16.51 4.83
CA PRO A 18 -1.12 15.60 4.06
C PRO A 18 -2.39 15.14 4.79
N THR A 19 -2.32 15.03 6.12
CA THR A 19 -3.43 14.64 6.99
C THR A 19 -4.46 15.74 7.23
N ASN A 20 -4.15 17.02 6.96
CA ASN A 20 -5.07 18.13 7.21
C ASN A 20 -5.97 18.40 6.01
N THR A 21 -6.88 17.47 5.75
CA THR A 21 -7.75 17.52 4.56
C THR A 21 -8.71 18.71 4.56
N GLN A 22 -9.17 19.18 5.74
CA GLN A 22 -10.11 20.30 5.80
C GLN A 22 -9.46 21.61 5.34
N GLU A 23 -8.24 21.91 5.79
CA GLU A 23 -7.51 23.12 5.36
C GLU A 23 -7.24 23.10 3.86
N ALA A 24 -7.01 21.92 3.29
CA ALA A 24 -6.85 21.74 1.85
C ALA A 24 -8.16 22.06 1.10
N LEU A 25 -9.29 21.56 1.60
CA LEU A 25 -10.61 21.78 1.00
C LEU A 25 -11.06 23.24 1.14
N ASP A 26 -10.72 23.91 2.25
CA ASP A 26 -11.01 25.33 2.43
C ASP A 26 -10.20 26.20 1.45
N ALA A 27 -8.92 25.83 1.21
CA ALA A 27 -8.06 26.53 0.27
C ALA A 27 -8.40 26.22 -1.19
N ILE A 28 -8.79 24.99 -1.49
CA ILE A 28 -9.05 24.46 -2.83
C ILE A 28 -10.32 23.59 -2.80
N PRO A 29 -11.52 24.18 -2.84
CA PRO A 29 -12.78 23.44 -2.69
C PRO A 29 -13.01 22.34 -3.73
N THR A 30 -12.43 22.50 -4.93
CA THR A 30 -12.51 21.53 -6.03
C THR A 30 -11.72 20.25 -5.76
N THR A 31 -10.85 20.22 -4.75
CA THR A 31 -9.97 19.08 -4.46
C THR A 31 -10.74 17.77 -4.29
N ARG A 32 -11.86 17.77 -3.54
CA ARG A 32 -12.63 16.52 -3.31
C ARG A 32 -13.15 15.90 -4.61
N GLU A 33 -13.58 16.74 -5.55
CA GLU A 33 -14.19 16.30 -6.81
C GLU A 33 -13.15 15.94 -7.86
N ARG A 34 -11.97 16.57 -7.79
CA ARG A 34 -10.96 16.51 -8.86
C ARG A 34 -9.71 15.72 -8.54
N ILE A 35 -9.50 15.29 -7.30
CA ILE A 35 -8.25 14.63 -6.89
C ILE A 35 -7.95 13.36 -7.70
N VAL A 36 -8.99 12.58 -8.07
CA VAL A 36 -8.84 11.38 -8.90
C VAL A 36 -8.47 11.74 -10.34
N ASP A 37 -9.07 12.80 -10.90
CA ASP A 37 -8.69 13.32 -12.22
C ASP A 37 -7.22 13.78 -12.21
N TRP A 38 -6.80 14.51 -11.18
CA TRP A 38 -5.42 15.00 -11.05
C TRP A 38 -4.40 13.88 -10.89
N LEU A 39 -4.76 12.80 -10.17
CA LEU A 39 -3.95 11.58 -10.11
C LEU A 39 -3.81 10.94 -11.49
N THR A 40 -4.93 10.83 -12.21
CA THR A 40 -4.95 10.27 -13.56
C THR A 40 -4.12 11.11 -14.54
N GLU A 41 -4.26 12.43 -14.49
CA GLU A 41 -3.46 13.38 -15.27
C GLU A 41 -1.97 13.24 -14.96
N ALA A 42 -1.58 13.19 -13.68
CA ALA A 42 -0.19 13.05 -13.26
C ALA A 42 0.42 11.72 -13.73
N ARG A 43 -0.34 10.62 -13.62
CA ARG A 43 0.07 9.31 -14.14
C ARG A 43 0.28 9.35 -15.65
N ASN A 44 -0.69 9.89 -16.39
CA ASN A 44 -0.64 9.99 -17.86
C ASN A 44 0.51 10.87 -18.36
N SER A 45 0.92 11.88 -17.59
CA SER A 45 2.06 12.72 -17.92
C SER A 45 3.41 12.16 -17.43
N GLY A 46 3.42 11.04 -16.71
CA GLY A 46 4.62 10.48 -16.09
C GLY A 46 5.20 11.31 -14.94
N ASP A 47 4.40 12.19 -14.32
CA ASP A 47 4.84 13.03 -13.20
C ASP A 47 4.67 12.25 -11.89
N THR A 48 5.61 11.34 -11.63
CA THR A 48 5.55 10.42 -10.49
C THR A 48 5.61 11.15 -9.14
N LEU A 49 6.38 12.25 -9.06
CA LEU A 49 6.45 13.07 -7.83
C LEU A 49 5.09 13.69 -7.49
N LYS A 50 4.44 14.28 -8.49
CA LYS A 50 3.09 14.83 -8.34
C LYS A 50 2.10 13.74 -7.98
N PHE A 51 2.18 12.60 -8.67
CA PHE A 51 1.33 11.45 -8.40
C PHE A 51 1.44 10.99 -6.93
N HIS A 52 2.64 10.70 -6.45
CA HIS A 52 2.87 10.26 -5.06
C HIS A 52 2.39 11.30 -4.04
N THR A 53 2.62 12.59 -4.32
CA THR A 53 2.16 13.67 -3.43
C THR A 53 0.63 13.69 -3.36
N LEU A 54 -0.05 13.57 -4.50
CA LEU A 54 -1.50 13.55 -4.56
C LEU A 54 -2.08 12.27 -3.93
N ALA A 55 -1.46 11.11 -4.16
CA ALA A 55 -1.97 9.82 -3.67
C ALA A 55 -1.91 9.75 -2.14
N ASN A 56 -0.76 10.13 -1.56
CA ASN A 56 -0.58 10.21 -0.12
C ASN A 56 -1.50 11.22 0.57
N PHE A 57 -1.95 12.25 -0.14
CA PHE A 57 -2.95 13.18 0.38
C PHE A 57 -4.37 12.61 0.20
N ALA A 58 -4.66 12.02 -0.96
CA ALA A 58 -5.97 11.52 -1.33
C ALA A 58 -6.45 10.38 -0.43
N VAL A 59 -5.54 9.57 0.13
CA VAL A 59 -5.91 8.48 1.05
C VAL A 59 -6.73 9.00 2.25
N TYR A 60 -6.40 10.17 2.78
CA TYR A 60 -7.14 10.81 3.87
C TYR A 60 -8.49 11.41 3.44
N LEU A 61 -8.70 11.60 2.14
CA LEU A 61 -10.00 12.00 1.59
C LEU A 61 -10.88 10.81 1.25
N ASN A 62 -10.28 9.63 1.04
CA ASN A 62 -10.89 8.40 0.57
C ASN A 62 -11.90 8.64 -0.58
N PRO A 63 -11.47 9.24 -1.71
CA PRO A 63 -12.37 9.52 -2.82
C PRO A 63 -12.73 8.24 -3.59
N PRO A 64 -13.99 8.11 -4.07
CA PRO A 64 -14.36 6.99 -4.94
C PRO A 64 -13.54 7.04 -6.23
N GLY A 65 -13.14 5.89 -6.77
CA GLY A 65 -12.34 5.81 -8.00
C GLY A 65 -10.82 5.79 -7.77
N MET A 66 -10.35 5.97 -6.54
CA MET A 66 -8.91 6.01 -6.25
C MET A 66 -8.23 4.67 -6.53
N ALA A 67 -8.83 3.56 -6.09
CA ALA A 67 -8.27 2.22 -6.31
C ALA A 67 -8.12 1.91 -7.81
N GLU A 68 -9.05 2.35 -8.64
CA GLU A 68 -9.04 2.17 -10.09
C GLU A 68 -7.86 2.87 -10.77
N VAL A 69 -7.34 3.95 -10.18
CA VAL A 69 -6.13 4.63 -10.67
C VAL A 69 -4.86 3.92 -10.21
N LEU A 70 -4.87 3.36 -9.00
CA LEU A 70 -3.72 2.71 -8.37
C LEU A 70 -3.46 1.28 -8.85
N ILE A 71 -4.51 0.46 -8.99
CA ILE A 71 -4.41 -0.96 -9.35
C ILE A 71 -3.59 -1.20 -10.62
N PRO A 72 -3.80 -0.46 -11.73
CA PRO A 72 -3.02 -0.68 -12.95
C PRO A 72 -1.50 -0.47 -12.79
N ILE A 73 -1.06 0.33 -11.81
CA ILE A 73 0.37 0.54 -11.53
C ILE A 73 1.01 -0.75 -11.02
N ILE A 74 0.30 -1.47 -10.14
CA ILE A 74 0.74 -2.76 -9.62
C ILE A 74 0.68 -3.84 -10.69
N GLU A 75 -0.45 -3.94 -11.40
CA GLU A 75 -0.67 -4.98 -12.42
C GLU A 75 0.37 -4.90 -13.55
N ASN A 76 0.68 -3.68 -14.00
CA ASN A 76 1.62 -3.46 -15.09
C ASN A 76 3.07 -3.25 -14.61
N ARG A 77 3.30 -3.19 -13.29
CA ARG A 77 4.60 -2.88 -12.68
C ARG A 77 5.23 -1.61 -13.27
N GLU A 78 4.44 -0.54 -13.32
CA GLU A 78 4.89 0.71 -13.93
C GLU A 78 6.14 1.25 -13.24
N GLU A 79 7.14 1.62 -14.03
CA GLU A 79 8.41 2.15 -13.50
C GLU A 79 8.23 3.55 -12.89
N GLY A 80 9.08 3.88 -11.91
CA GLY A 80 9.09 5.18 -11.26
C GLY A 80 8.06 5.35 -10.14
N TYR A 81 7.22 4.34 -9.90
CA TYR A 81 6.31 4.29 -8.75
C TYR A 81 6.87 3.39 -7.64
N LEU A 82 6.80 3.87 -6.40
CA LEU A 82 7.12 3.05 -5.23
C LEU A 82 5.95 2.12 -4.93
N LEU A 83 6.05 0.84 -5.34
CA LEU A 83 4.97 -0.14 -5.19
C LEU A 83 4.54 -0.35 -3.73
N GLU A 84 5.46 -0.21 -2.78
CA GLU A 84 5.15 -0.29 -1.34
C GLU A 84 4.10 0.74 -0.92
N ASP A 85 4.27 2.00 -1.33
CA ASP A 85 3.32 3.08 -1.05
C ASP A 85 1.96 2.78 -1.71
N ILE A 86 1.96 2.29 -2.95
CA ILE A 86 0.71 2.01 -3.67
C ILE A 86 -0.06 0.89 -2.98
N VAL A 87 0.62 -0.17 -2.55
CA VAL A 87 0.03 -1.30 -1.82
C VAL A 87 -0.50 -0.84 -0.47
N GLU A 88 0.27 -0.03 0.28
CA GLU A 88 -0.15 0.53 1.56
C GLU A 88 -1.42 1.37 1.42
N ILE A 89 -1.45 2.30 0.46
CA ILE A 89 -2.62 3.13 0.18
C ILE A 89 -3.83 2.27 -0.21
N LEU A 90 -3.66 1.23 -1.03
CA LEU A 90 -4.76 0.33 -1.39
C LEU A 90 -5.31 -0.44 -0.19
N GLY A 91 -4.44 -0.80 0.76
CA GLY A 91 -4.82 -1.35 2.06
C GLY A 91 -5.63 -0.35 2.88
N GLU A 92 -5.13 0.88 3.05
CA GLU A 92 -5.83 1.95 3.79
C GLU A 92 -7.19 2.34 3.19
N LEU A 93 -7.36 2.17 1.88
CA LEU A 93 -8.64 2.35 1.19
C LEU A 93 -9.61 1.16 1.39
N GLU A 94 -9.18 0.07 2.04
CA GLU A 94 -9.92 -1.19 2.21
C GLU A 94 -10.49 -1.72 0.88
N SER A 95 -9.74 -1.54 -0.22
CA SER A 95 -10.24 -1.81 -1.55
C SER A 95 -10.29 -3.31 -1.85
N ALA A 96 -11.49 -3.91 -1.79
CA ALA A 96 -11.70 -5.30 -2.19
C ALA A 96 -11.22 -5.60 -3.63
N LYS A 97 -11.24 -4.61 -4.54
CA LYS A 97 -10.75 -4.76 -5.91
C LYS A 97 -9.22 -4.95 -5.98
N ALA A 98 -8.50 -4.54 -4.94
CA ALA A 98 -7.05 -4.64 -4.89
C ALA A 98 -6.54 -6.01 -4.46
N VAL A 99 -7.41 -6.88 -3.90
CA VAL A 99 -7.02 -8.18 -3.35
C VAL A 99 -6.29 -9.03 -4.38
N ALA A 100 -6.89 -9.28 -5.54
CA ALA A 100 -6.27 -10.10 -6.57
C ALA A 100 -4.94 -9.51 -7.11
N PRO A 101 -4.85 -8.22 -7.49
CA PRO A 101 -3.58 -7.60 -7.87
C PRO A 101 -2.49 -7.68 -6.79
N VAL A 102 -2.83 -7.43 -5.52
CA VAL A 102 -1.88 -7.48 -4.39
C VAL A 102 -1.45 -8.92 -4.11
N ALA A 103 -2.37 -9.89 -4.16
CA ALA A 103 -2.06 -11.30 -4.00
C ALA A 103 -1.12 -11.81 -5.11
N LEU A 104 -1.35 -11.43 -6.36
CA LEU A 104 -0.45 -11.76 -7.47
C LEU A 104 0.93 -11.15 -7.29
N LEU A 105 1.00 -9.89 -6.85
CA LEU A 105 2.26 -9.22 -6.55
C LEU A 105 3.03 -9.96 -5.45
N LEU A 106 2.37 -10.25 -4.33
CA LEU A 106 2.94 -10.98 -3.20
C LEU A 106 3.52 -12.33 -3.63
N ASN A 107 2.71 -13.17 -4.28
CA ASN A 107 3.14 -14.49 -4.72
C ASN A 107 4.34 -14.42 -5.69
N SER A 108 4.34 -13.45 -6.60
CA SER A 108 5.45 -13.27 -7.55
C SER A 108 6.77 -12.85 -6.90
N ARG A 109 6.71 -12.14 -5.76
CA ARG A 109 7.89 -11.64 -5.04
C ARG A 109 8.35 -12.58 -3.94
N ALA A 110 7.45 -13.37 -3.37
CA ALA A 110 7.76 -14.36 -2.35
C ALA A 110 8.52 -15.59 -2.91
N GLN A 111 8.42 -15.85 -4.21
CA GLN A 111 8.98 -17.04 -4.88
C GLN A 111 10.16 -16.72 -5.83
N GLY A 112 10.66 -15.47 -5.82
CA GLY A 112 11.76 -15.04 -6.69
C GLY A 112 13.15 -15.38 -6.14
N ASP A 113 14.17 -15.32 -6.99
CA ASP A 113 15.59 -15.55 -6.63
C ASP A 113 16.09 -14.55 -5.57
N GLU A 114 15.54 -13.34 -5.55
CA GLU A 114 15.76 -12.33 -4.53
C GLU A 114 14.40 -11.87 -4.00
N ILE A 115 14.15 -12.15 -2.72
CA ILE A 115 12.87 -11.87 -2.08
C ILE A 115 12.87 -10.42 -1.62
N ASP A 116 11.99 -9.63 -2.22
CA ASP A 116 11.70 -8.26 -1.77
C ASP A 116 10.83 -8.33 -0.52
N GLN A 117 11.47 -8.54 0.64
CA GLN A 117 10.79 -8.74 1.92
C GLN A 117 9.92 -7.54 2.28
N SER A 118 10.42 -6.32 2.07
CA SER A 118 9.70 -5.10 2.43
C SER A 118 8.37 -4.99 1.67
N LEU A 119 8.40 -5.19 0.34
CA LEU A 119 7.19 -5.20 -0.46
C LEU A 119 6.25 -6.35 -0.11
N CYS A 120 6.78 -7.55 0.16
CA CYS A 120 5.96 -8.69 0.57
C CYS A 120 5.22 -8.42 1.89
N LEU A 121 5.89 -7.82 2.88
CA LEU A 121 5.27 -7.43 4.15
C LEU A 121 4.20 -6.36 3.96
N LYS A 122 4.43 -5.38 3.08
CA LYS A 122 3.41 -4.39 2.71
C LYS A 122 2.17 -5.05 2.09
N CYS A 123 2.36 -6.04 1.22
CA CYS A 123 1.24 -6.81 0.65
C CYS A 123 0.47 -7.60 1.71
N ILE A 124 1.17 -8.28 2.63
CA ILE A 124 0.54 -9.01 3.74
C ILE A 124 -0.31 -8.06 4.59
N ASN A 125 0.26 -6.91 4.99
CA ASN A 125 -0.45 -5.92 5.80
C ASN A 125 -1.67 -5.35 5.05
N ALA A 126 -1.54 -5.03 3.75
CA ALA A 126 -2.65 -4.53 2.96
C ALA A 126 -3.79 -5.57 2.84
N LEU A 127 -3.45 -6.85 2.60
CA LEU A 127 -4.44 -7.93 2.56
C LEU A 127 -5.13 -8.13 3.91
N ALA A 128 -4.38 -8.01 5.02
CA ALA A 128 -4.93 -8.09 6.37
C ALA A 128 -5.91 -6.95 6.67
N ILE A 129 -5.60 -5.73 6.24
CA ILE A 129 -6.49 -4.57 6.41
C ILE A 129 -7.76 -4.71 5.55
N ILE A 130 -7.64 -5.23 4.32
CA ILE A 130 -8.79 -5.40 3.43
C ILE A 130 -9.76 -6.51 3.92
N ASP A 131 -9.23 -7.55 4.58
CA ASP A 131 -9.98 -8.59 5.32
C ASP A 131 -11.19 -9.22 4.58
N THR A 132 -11.07 -9.41 3.27
CA THR A 132 -12.05 -10.22 2.52
C THR A 132 -11.72 -11.70 2.63
N ASN A 133 -12.68 -12.59 2.39
CA ASN A 133 -12.44 -14.03 2.34
C ASN A 133 -11.31 -14.41 1.36
N GLU A 134 -11.19 -13.71 0.24
CA GLU A 134 -10.13 -13.93 -0.75
C GLU A 134 -8.76 -13.46 -0.23
N ALA A 135 -8.72 -12.34 0.50
CA ALA A 135 -7.51 -11.87 1.15
C ALA A 135 -7.05 -12.84 2.25
N ARG A 136 -7.98 -13.30 3.10
CA ARG A 136 -7.70 -14.31 4.13
C ARG A 136 -7.21 -15.62 3.51
N ALA A 137 -7.86 -16.12 2.46
CA ALA A 137 -7.41 -17.32 1.75
C ALA A 137 -6.00 -17.17 1.15
N THR A 138 -5.65 -15.96 0.67
CA THR A 138 -4.29 -15.67 0.20
C THR A 138 -3.29 -15.74 1.36
N LEU A 139 -3.60 -15.10 2.49
CA LEU A 139 -2.76 -15.12 3.68
C LEU A 139 -2.59 -16.54 4.23
N GLU A 140 -3.65 -17.35 4.23
CA GLU A 140 -3.60 -18.76 4.66
C GLU A 140 -2.65 -19.55 3.77
N GLY A 141 -2.70 -19.34 2.46
CA GLY A 141 -1.76 -19.92 1.50
C GLY A 141 -0.30 -19.52 1.77
N ILE A 142 -0.05 -18.27 2.20
CA ILE A 142 1.30 -17.84 2.60
C ILE A 142 1.75 -18.52 3.88
N ALA A 143 0.93 -18.50 4.94
CA ALA A 143 1.26 -19.05 6.26
C ALA A 143 1.52 -20.57 6.23
N LEU A 144 0.68 -21.31 5.51
CA LEU A 144 0.71 -22.78 5.43
C LEU A 144 1.63 -23.32 4.33
N GLY A 145 2.01 -22.47 3.36
CA GLY A 145 2.84 -22.84 2.23
C GLY A 145 4.34 -22.93 2.54
N ASP A 146 5.11 -23.28 1.51
CA ASP A 146 6.58 -23.34 1.55
C ASP A 146 7.21 -21.97 1.25
N ASN A 147 6.79 -20.95 2.01
CA ASN A 147 7.32 -19.59 1.92
C ASN A 147 8.44 -19.38 2.96
N PRO A 148 9.28 -18.35 2.81
CA PRO A 148 10.24 -17.97 3.85
C PRO A 148 9.55 -17.79 5.21
N ASN A 149 10.22 -18.22 6.28
CA ASN A 149 9.67 -18.17 7.64
C ASN A 149 9.14 -16.78 8.02
N LEU A 150 9.85 -15.71 7.67
CA LEU A 150 9.41 -14.35 7.97
C LEU A 150 8.03 -14.05 7.34
N LEU A 151 7.80 -14.43 6.09
CA LEU A 151 6.51 -14.20 5.42
C LEU A 151 5.42 -15.09 6.01
N ARG A 152 5.74 -16.35 6.32
CA ARG A 152 4.82 -17.28 6.99
C ARG A 152 4.37 -16.74 8.35
N TRP A 153 5.32 -16.22 9.14
CA TRP A 153 5.07 -15.60 10.43
C TRP A 153 4.13 -14.40 10.33
N HIS A 154 4.43 -13.45 9.47
CA HIS A 154 3.60 -12.25 9.32
C HIS A 154 2.19 -12.56 8.77
N ALA A 155 2.07 -13.55 7.87
CA ALA A 155 0.76 -13.99 7.40
C ALA A 155 -0.04 -14.71 8.50
N ALA A 156 0.62 -15.52 9.33
CA ALA A 156 -0.04 -16.18 10.47
C ALA A 156 -0.49 -15.17 11.54
N LEU A 157 0.35 -14.17 11.85
CA LEU A 157 -0.01 -13.06 12.74
C LEU A 157 -1.21 -12.26 12.20
N ALA A 158 -1.21 -11.97 10.90
CA ALA A 158 -2.33 -11.27 10.26
C ALA A 158 -3.66 -12.04 10.32
N LEU A 159 -3.59 -13.36 10.46
CA LEU A 159 -4.74 -14.26 10.57
C LEU A 159 -5.07 -14.63 12.03
N GLU A 160 -4.21 -14.26 12.98
CA GLU A 160 -4.27 -14.65 14.40
C GLU A 160 -4.22 -16.18 14.60
N ILE A 161 -3.37 -16.89 13.83
CA ILE A 161 -3.23 -18.36 13.87
C ILE A 161 -1.80 -18.85 14.19
N GLU A 162 -0.88 -17.96 14.55
CA GLU A 162 0.52 -18.29 14.80
C GLU A 162 0.68 -19.33 15.94
N GLU A 163 -0.13 -19.23 17.00
CA GLU A 163 -0.15 -20.21 18.09
C GLU A 163 -0.66 -21.57 17.64
N GLU A 164 -1.70 -21.59 16.79
CA GLU A 164 -2.28 -22.82 16.24
C GLU A 164 -1.29 -23.58 15.36
N LEU A 165 -0.45 -22.85 14.63
CA LEU A 165 0.62 -23.39 13.80
C LEU A 165 1.87 -23.77 14.62
N GLY A 166 1.92 -23.44 15.91
CA GLY A 166 3.07 -23.66 16.77
C GLY A 166 4.30 -22.87 16.31
N PHE A 167 4.10 -21.70 15.71
CA PHE A 167 5.20 -20.84 15.29
C PHE A 167 5.85 -20.18 16.50
N ASP A 168 7.18 -20.13 16.47
CA ASP A 168 8.00 -19.43 17.46
C ASP A 168 8.63 -18.21 16.79
N GLU A 169 8.40 -17.01 17.35
CA GLU A 169 8.82 -15.75 16.75
C GLU A 169 10.33 -15.71 16.48
N ASP A 170 11.14 -16.16 17.44
CA ASP A 170 12.61 -16.12 17.35
C ASP A 170 13.11 -17.07 16.24
N LEU A 171 12.50 -18.26 16.11
CA LEU A 171 12.81 -19.20 15.04
C LEU A 171 12.33 -18.73 13.66
N MET A 172 11.22 -17.99 13.62
CA MET A 172 10.59 -17.60 12.37
C MET A 172 11.14 -16.29 11.79
N THR A 173 11.51 -15.34 12.65
CA THR A 173 12.03 -14.03 12.25
C THR A 173 13.55 -13.93 12.33
N GLY A 174 14.19 -14.87 13.04
CA GLY A 174 15.63 -14.86 13.31
C GLY A 174 16.01 -13.92 14.46
N PRO A 175 17.30 -13.87 14.84
CA PRO A 175 17.72 -13.12 16.02
C PRO A 175 17.52 -11.61 15.83
N VAL A 176 16.56 -11.04 16.56
CA VAL A 176 16.46 -9.59 16.79
C VAL A 176 17.76 -9.15 17.46
N HIS A 177 18.67 -8.53 16.70
CA HIS A 177 19.83 -7.89 17.30
C HIS A 177 19.33 -6.70 18.13
N ARG A 178 18.97 -6.95 19.39
CA ARG A 178 18.87 -5.89 20.39
C ARG A 178 20.25 -5.25 20.42
N ARG A 179 20.35 -4.05 19.87
CA ARG A 179 21.50 -3.19 20.13
C ARG A 179 21.48 -2.94 21.64
N GLU A 180 22.34 -3.66 22.36
CA GLU A 180 22.69 -3.28 23.71
C GLU A 180 23.24 -1.85 23.64
N THR A 181 22.50 -0.93 24.27
CA THR A 181 22.89 0.47 24.48
C THR A 181 24.00 0.58 25.49
#